data_AF-A0A5E4U349-F1
#
_entry.id   AF-A0A5E4U349-F1
#
_cell.length_a   1.000
_cell.length_b   1.000
_cell.length_c   1.000
_cell.angle_alpha   90.00
_cell.angle_beta   90.00
_cell.angle_gamma   90.00
#
_symmetry.space_group_name_H-M   'P 1'
#
loop_
_entity.id
_entity.type
_entity.pdbx_description
1 polymer ?
#
loop_
_entity_poly.entity_id
_entity_poly.type
_entity_poly.pdbx_seq_one_letter_code
_entity_poly.pdbx_strand_id
1 'polypeptide(L)' 'MEPRLRLFFYLPFAHSKDLGDQCRSVDLHRTLGHPWVDHALGHKAIIERFGRFPHRNPLQGRRTTEAEQAFLDQGGFAG' A
#
# COMPACT_ATOMS: atom_id res chain seq x y z
N MET A 1 18.80 2.49 -17.31
CA MET A 1 18.06 1.55 -16.45
C MET A 1 16.79 1.16 -17.18
N GLU A 2 16.54 -0.14 -17.34
CA GLU A 2 15.33 -0.66 -17.97
C GLU A 2 14.08 -0.08 -17.28
N PRO A 3 13.15 0.59 -17.99
CA PRO A 3 12.01 1.29 -17.37
C PRO A 3 11.17 0.40 -16.44
N ARG A 4 11.03 -0.89 -16.78
CA ARG A 4 10.30 -1.87 -15.95
C ARG A 4 11.00 -2.18 -14.63
N LEU A 5 12.32 -2.08 -14.57
CA LEU A 5 13.07 -2.37 -13.34
C LEU A 5 12.94 -1.25 -12.29
N ARG A 6 12.55 -0.03 -12.69
CA ARG A 6 12.31 1.09 -11.77
C ARG A 6 11.23 0.75 -10.73
N LEU A 7 10.24 -0.05 -11.11
CA LEU A 7 9.19 -0.53 -10.21
C LEU A 7 9.77 -1.08 -8.91
N PHE A 8 10.77 -1.96 -9.00
CA PHE A 8 11.35 -2.62 -7.83
C PHE A 8 12.03 -1.65 -6.87
N PHE A 9 12.50 -0.49 -7.34
CA PHE A 9 13.06 0.56 -6.50
C PHE A 9 11.96 1.39 -5.80
N TYR A 10 10.73 1.36 -6.30
CA TYR A 10 9.61 2.11 -5.75
C TYR A 10 8.80 1.29 -4.74
N LEU A 11 8.79 -0.04 -4.88
CA LEU A 11 8.07 -0.96 -3.99
C LEU A 11 8.40 -0.80 -2.49
N PRO A 12 9.63 -0.49 -2.05
CA PRO A 12 9.90 -0.23 -0.63
C PRO A 12 9.03 0.89 -0.04
N PHE A 13 8.79 1.96 -0.80
CA PHE A 13 7.90 3.06 -0.38
C PHE A 13 6.45 2.60 -0.34
N ALA A 14 5.99 1.84 -1.33
CA ALA A 14 4.64 1.28 -1.36
C ALA A 14 4.36 0.33 -0.18
N HIS A 15 5.38 -0.38 0.31
CA HIS A 15 5.27 -1.34 1.41
C HIS A 15 5.54 -0.74 2.80
N SER A 16 5.98 0.52 2.88
CA SER A 16 6.12 1.27 4.13
C SER A 16 4.76 1.51 4.79
N LYS A 17 4.74 1.65 6.11
CA LYS A 17 3.53 2.06 6.85
C LYS A 17 3.52 3.55 7.20
N ASP A 18 4.52 4.29 6.72
CA ASP A 18 4.60 5.74 6.87
C ASP A 18 3.81 6.46 5.77
N LEU A 19 3.06 7.51 6.13
CA LEU A 19 2.22 8.24 5.17
C LEU A 19 3.07 9.06 4.18
N GLY A 20 4.21 9.61 4.62
CA GLY A 20 5.13 10.34 3.76
C GLY A 20 5.73 9.45 2.68
N ASP A 21 6.14 8.23 3.05
CA ASP A 21 6.59 7.21 2.10
C ASP A 21 5.49 6.82 1.11
N GLN A 22 4.23 6.73 1.55
CA GLN A 22 3.11 6.44 0.65
C GLN A 22 2.86 7.56 -0.36
N CYS A 23 2.93 8.82 0.05
CA CYS A 23 2.87 9.96 -0.87
C CYS A 23 4.01 9.88 -1.90
N ARG A 24 5.23 9.60 -1.46
CA ARG A 24 6.38 9.43 -2.34
C ARG A 24 6.21 8.24 -3.30
N SER A 25 5.64 7.14 -2.83
CA SER A 25 5.31 5.98 -3.65
C SER A 25 4.38 6.38 -4.80
N VAL A 26 3.29 7.12 -4.52
CA VAL A 26 2.36 7.59 -5.55
C VAL A 26 3.07 8.46 -6.59
N ASP A 27 3.91 9.42 -6.15
CA ASP A 27 4.66 10.29 -7.06
C ASP A 27 5.61 9.52 -7.97
N LEU A 28 6.29 8.51 -7.43
CA LEU A 28 7.18 7.65 -8.23
C LEU A 28 6.39 6.78 -9.22
N HIS A 29 5.28 6.17 -8.79
CA HIS A 29 4.48 5.28 -9.65
C HIS A 29 3.69 6.04 -10.72
N ARG A 30 3.38 7.33 -10.52
CA ARG A 30 2.86 8.22 -11.60
C ARG A 30 3.77 8.21 -12.84
N THR A 31 5.09 8.07 -12.64
CA THR A 31 6.05 7.99 -13.76
C THR A 31 5.97 6.69 -14.56
N LEU A 32 5.38 5.63 -13.98
CA LEU A 32 5.18 4.33 -14.61
C LEU A 32 3.80 4.19 -15.27
N GLY A 33 2.84 5.05 -14.90
CA GLY A 33 1.46 5.01 -15.41
C GLY A 33 0.64 3.84 -14.87
N HIS A 34 -0.47 3.52 -15.54
CA HIS A 34 -1.34 2.41 -15.18
C HIS A 34 -0.69 1.05 -15.52
N PRO A 35 -0.93 -0.01 -14.71
CA PRO A 35 -1.76 -0.03 -13.50
C PRO A 35 -1.02 0.44 -12.22
N TRP A 36 0.28 0.73 -12.33
CA TRP A 36 1.17 0.93 -11.19
C TRP A 36 0.76 2.09 -10.26
N VAL A 37 0.29 3.20 -10.83
CA VAL A 37 -0.20 4.34 -10.05
C VAL A 37 -1.46 4.00 -9.24
N ASP A 38 -2.35 3.16 -9.77
CA ASP A 38 -3.58 2.76 -9.07
C ASP A 38 -3.25 1.89 -7.86
N HIS A 39 -2.29 0.97 -8.02
CA HIS A 39 -1.80 0.17 -6.91
C HIS A 39 -1.18 1.06 -5.82
N ALA A 40 -0.36 2.05 -6.18
CA ALA A 40 0.25 2.97 -5.21
C ALA A 40 -0.80 3.82 -4.48
N LEU A 41 -1.84 4.29 -5.20
CA LEU A 41 -2.97 5.02 -4.60
C LEU A 41 -3.76 4.15 -3.62
N GLY A 42 -3.98 2.87 -3.95
CA GLY A 42 -4.60 1.90 -3.05
C GLY A 42 -3.81 1.69 -1.76
N HIS A 43 -2.49 1.53 -1.85
CA HIS A 43 -1.62 1.43 -0.67
C HIS A 43 -1.71 2.68 0.21
N LYS A 44 -1.61 3.87 -0.39
CA LYS A 44 -1.75 5.15 0.33
C LYS A 44 -3.09 5.22 1.06
N ALA A 45 -4.20 4.91 0.38
CA ALA A 45 -5.53 4.99 0.97
C ALA A 45 -5.69 4.09 2.21
N ILE A 46 -5.08 2.89 2.20
CA ILE A 46 -5.10 1.98 3.35
C ILE A 46 -4.31 2.56 4.53
N ILE A 47 -3.11 3.09 4.27
CA ILE A 47 -2.27 3.70 5.32
C ILE A 47 -2.90 4.99 5.85
N GLU A 48 -3.51 5.80 5.00
CA GLU A 48 -4.23 7.01 5.39
C GLU A 48 -5.45 6.67 6.28
N ARG A 49 -6.17 5.59 5.96
CA ARG A 49 -7.35 5.15 6.73
C ARG A 49 -7.00 4.46 8.05
N PHE A 50 -5.98 3.60 8.06
CA PHE A 50 -5.73 2.69 9.20
C PHE A 50 -4.36 2.88 9.87
N GLY A 51 -3.46 3.69 9.30
CA GLY A 51 -2.07 3.84 9.74
C GLY A 51 -1.20 2.58 9.58
N ARG A 52 -1.76 1.52 8.98
CA ARG A 52 -1.11 0.21 8.81
C ARG A 52 -1.87 -0.62 7.78
N PHE A 53 -1.23 -1.67 7.28
CA PHE A 53 -1.90 -2.70 6.46
C PHE A 53 -2.62 -3.74 7.35
N PRO A 54 -3.96 -3.82 7.34
CA PRO A 54 -4.69 -4.71 8.23
C PRO A 54 -4.48 -6.20 7.95
N HIS A 55 -4.26 -6.58 6.68
CA HIS A 55 -3.97 -7.97 6.30
C HIS A 55 -2.69 -8.52 6.96
N ARG A 56 -1.80 -7.64 7.45
CA ARG A 56 -0.57 -8.02 8.17
C ARG A 56 -0.75 -8.08 9.69
N ASN A 57 -1.95 -7.84 10.21
CA ASN A 57 -2.21 -7.83 11.66
C ASN A 57 -1.91 -9.18 12.33
N PRO A 58 -2.38 -10.34 11.81
CA PRO A 58 -2.11 -11.63 12.43
C PRO A 58 -0.61 -11.97 12.50
N LEU A 59 0.13 -11.70 11.41
CA LEU A 59 1.58 -11.96 11.33
C LEU A 59 2.41 -11.09 12.29
N GLN A 60 1.85 -9.99 12.80
CA GLN A 60 2.51 -9.08 13.73
C GLN A 60 1.94 -9.18 15.16
N GLY A 61 1.07 -10.15 15.44
CA GLY A 61 0.44 -10.31 16.76
C GLY A 61 -0.48 -9.14 17.14
N ARG A 62 -0.99 -8.37 16.17
CA ARG A 62 -1.85 -7.21 16.42
C ARG A 62 -3.32 -7.63 16.36
N ARG A 63 -4.12 -7.11 17.29
CA ARG A 63 -5.58 -7.23 17.22
C ARG A 63 -6.12 -6.40 16.04
N THR A 64 -6.98 -7.03 15.24
CA THR A 64 -7.77 -6.37 14.18
C THR A 64 -8.98 -5.69 14.81
N THR A 65 -9.20 -4.43 14.48
CA THR A 65 -10.39 -3.66 14.87
C THR A 65 -11.60 -4.03 14.01
N GLU A 66 -12.81 -3.69 14.44
CA GLU A 66 -14.03 -3.98 13.66
C GLU A 66 -14.01 -3.30 12.29
N ALA A 67 -13.54 -2.05 12.19
CA ALA A 67 -13.43 -1.32 10.93
C ALA A 67 -12.40 -1.96 9.97
N GLU A 68 -11.29 -2.46 10.52
CA GLU A 68 -10.30 -3.21 9.75
C GLU A 68 -10.87 -4.56 9.29
N GLN A 69 -11.62 -5.27 10.14
CA GLN A 69 -12.24 -6.54 9.79
C GLN A 69 -13.26 -6.36 8.67
N ALA A 70 -14.16 -5.37 8.79
CA ALA A 70 -15.13 -5.06 7.76
C ALA A 70 -14.47 -4.69 6.42
N PHE A 71 -13.33 -3.99 6.46
CA PHE A 71 -12.53 -3.72 5.26
C PHE A 71 -11.95 -5.01 4.64
N LEU A 72 -11.41 -5.92 5.45
CA LEU A 72 -10.90 -7.21 4.99
C LEU A 72 -12.01 -8.09 4.39
N ASP A 73 -13.18 -8.13 5.03
CA ASP A 73 -14.34 -8.92 4.58
C ASP A 73 -14.90 -8.45 3.23
N GLN A 74 -14.70 -7.17 2.87
CA GLN A 74 -15.08 -6.59 1.58
C GLN A 74 -14.04 -6.80 0.47
N GLY A 75 -13.08 -7.71 0.67
CA GLY A 75 -11.99 -8.00 -0.28
C GLY A 75 -10.69 -7.26 0.02
N GLY A 76 -10.71 -6.29 0.95
CA GLY A 76 -9.54 -5.65 1.51
C GLY A 76 -8.50 -5.20 0.48
N PHE A 77 -7.30 -5.78 0.58
CA PHE A 77 -6.20 -5.54 -0.35
C PHE A 77 -5.67 -6.87 -0.86
N ALA A 78 -5.78 -7.09 -2.17
CA ALA A 78 -5.06 -8.12 -2.90
C ALA A 78 -3.75 -7.51 -3.39
N GLY A 79 -2.63 -7.97 -2.84
CA GLY A 79 -1.28 -7.49 -3.19
C GLY A 79 -0.89 -7.79 -4.63
#